data_AF-G2Y595-F1
#
_entry.id   AF-G2Y595-F1
#
_cell.length_a   1.000
_cell.length_b   1.000
_cell.length_c   1.000
_cell.angle_alpha   90.00
_cell.angle_beta   90.00
_cell.angle_gamma   90.00
#
_symmetry.space_group_name_H-M   'P 1'
#
loop_
_entity.id
_entity.type
_entity.pdbx_description
1 polymer ?
#
loop_
_entity_poly.entity_id
_entity_poly.type
_entity_poly.pdbx_seq_one_letter_code
_entity_poly.pdbx_strand_id
1 'polypeptide(L)'
;MESLMPGNILDAEVIHAIITLNAQIFTKHAMVIDPRKLRDVEKLKKVAKTTIDVLAPILLEEKDAAYWVAAVTRRFGGVGRFWSMTTVYDPLGKSNSCDDASEVMNSILKHNFGTDVDIHETISGKTPPLIKTFDSAIYAIQNIICASFASKPPADLKIPLDSNRLRFEWAADLTRSALANKV
;
A
#
# COMPACT_ATOMS: atom_id res chain seq x y z
N MET A 1 0.04 -18.92 1.09
CA MET A 1 -1.31 -19.39 0.69
C MET A 1 -2.17 -19.67 1.92
N GLU A 2 -1.66 -20.34 2.96
CA GLU A 2 -2.40 -20.57 4.22
C GLU A 2 -2.86 -19.28 4.92
N SER A 3 -2.09 -18.20 4.80
CA SER A 3 -2.47 -16.89 5.36
C SER A 3 -3.79 -16.35 4.79
N LEU A 4 -4.20 -16.76 3.58
CA LEU A 4 -5.47 -16.35 2.97
C LEU A 4 -6.68 -17.09 3.54
N MET A 5 -6.50 -18.10 4.38
CA MET A 5 -7.65 -18.72 5.04
C MET A 5 -8.39 -17.70 5.93
N PRO A 6 -9.73 -17.80 6.06
CA PRO A 6 -10.50 -16.95 6.95
C PRO A 6 -9.92 -16.93 8.38
N GLY A 7 -9.81 -15.74 8.96
CA GLY A 7 -9.31 -15.56 10.34
C GLY A 7 -7.79 -15.46 10.48
N ASN A 8 -7.01 -15.79 9.45
CA ASN A 8 -5.55 -15.70 9.52
C ASN A 8 -5.03 -14.28 9.22
N ILE A 9 -3.94 -13.90 9.88
CA ILE A 9 -3.18 -12.69 9.52
C ILE A 9 -2.50 -12.94 8.17
N LEU A 10 -2.55 -11.96 7.27
CA LEU A 10 -1.90 -12.08 5.97
C LEU A 10 -0.37 -11.91 6.08
N ASP A 11 0.36 -12.80 5.43
CA ASP A 11 1.81 -12.69 5.30
C ASP A 11 2.18 -11.51 4.39
N ALA A 12 3.30 -10.85 4.71
CA ALA A 12 3.84 -9.73 3.96
C ALA A 12 4.04 -10.06 2.46
N GLU A 13 4.46 -11.29 2.13
CA GLU A 13 4.62 -11.76 0.75
C GLU A 13 3.29 -11.83 0.00
N VAL A 14 2.25 -12.32 0.67
CA VAL A 14 0.90 -12.44 0.10
C VAL A 14 0.31 -11.05 -0.12
N ILE A 15 0.45 -10.14 0.84
CA ILE A 15 0.02 -8.74 0.71
C ILE A 15 0.68 -8.11 -0.52
N HIS A 16 2.00 -8.23 -0.64
CA HIS A 16 2.76 -7.67 -1.76
C HIS A 16 2.33 -8.25 -3.11
N ALA A 17 2.15 -9.58 -3.19
CA ALA A 17 1.72 -10.26 -4.40
C ALA A 17 0.33 -9.80 -4.86
N ILE A 18 -0.63 -9.67 -3.93
CA ILE A 18 -1.99 -9.22 -4.25
C ILE A 18 -1.98 -7.78 -4.77
N ILE A 19 -1.28 -6.87 -4.08
CA ILE A 19 -1.21 -5.48 -4.51
C ILE A 19 -0.50 -5.38 -5.86
N THR A 20 0.57 -6.13 -6.08
CA THR A 20 1.30 -6.13 -7.37
C THR A 20 0.43 -6.62 -8.51
N LEU A 21 -0.26 -7.75 -8.32
CA LEU A 21 -1.15 -8.32 -9.34
C LEU A 21 -2.26 -7.34 -9.72
N ASN A 22 -2.82 -6.64 -8.73
CA ASN A 22 -3.87 -5.64 -8.95
C ASN A 22 -3.29 -4.36 -9.56
N ALA A 23 -2.21 -3.79 -9.01
CA ALA A 23 -1.59 -2.55 -9.50
C ALA A 23 -1.12 -2.62 -10.95
N GLN A 24 -0.67 -3.81 -11.42
CA GLN A 24 -0.32 -4.05 -12.82
C GLN A 24 -1.49 -3.85 -13.80
N ILE A 25 -2.73 -4.04 -13.34
CA ILE A 25 -3.93 -3.83 -14.17
C ILE A 25 -4.19 -2.32 -14.37
N PHE A 26 -3.73 -1.47 -13.45
CA PHE A 26 -4.25 -0.10 -13.32
C PHE A 26 -3.29 0.98 -13.77
N THR A 27 -1.98 0.83 -13.56
CA THR A 27 -1.02 1.82 -14.05
C THR A 27 0.32 1.19 -14.46
N LYS A 28 0.83 1.55 -15.64
CA LYS A 28 2.23 1.26 -16.03
C LYS A 28 3.26 2.08 -15.22
N HIS A 29 2.77 2.94 -14.33
CA HIS A 29 3.53 3.94 -13.60
C HIS A 29 3.36 3.84 -12.08
N ALA A 30 2.84 2.72 -11.56
CA ALA A 30 2.88 2.45 -10.12
C ALA A 30 4.09 1.58 -9.77
N MET A 31 4.60 1.81 -8.56
CA MET A 31 5.53 0.89 -7.91
C MET A 31 4.95 0.45 -6.57
N VAL A 32 4.81 -0.86 -6.40
CA VAL A 32 4.48 -1.46 -5.12
C VAL A 32 5.77 -1.73 -4.36
N ILE A 33 5.83 -1.26 -3.11
CA ILE A 33 6.96 -1.49 -2.22
C ILE A 33 6.75 -2.81 -1.48
N ASP A 34 7.80 -3.64 -1.45
CA ASP A 34 7.79 -4.89 -0.67
C ASP A 34 7.81 -4.55 0.83
N PRO A 35 6.75 -4.89 1.59
CA PRO A 35 6.64 -4.54 3.00
C PRO A 35 7.79 -5.11 3.86
N ARG A 36 8.41 -6.22 3.43
CA ARG A 36 9.54 -6.84 4.15
C ARG A 36 10.82 -6.02 4.08
N LYS A 37 10.89 -5.06 3.15
CA LYS A 37 12.07 -4.25 2.87
C LYS A 37 11.91 -2.78 3.26
N LEU A 38 10.76 -2.40 3.84
CA LEU A 38 10.47 -1.01 4.20
C LEU A 38 11.46 -0.42 5.21
N ARG A 39 12.02 -1.24 6.10
CA ARG A 39 13.01 -0.81 7.11
C ARG A 39 14.43 -0.65 6.55
N ASP A 40 14.68 -1.08 5.32
CA ASP A 40 16.02 -1.15 4.74
C ASP A 40 15.99 -0.58 3.31
N VAL A 41 15.84 0.74 3.22
CA VAL A 41 15.58 1.46 1.96
C VAL A 41 16.64 1.23 0.89
N GLU A 42 17.87 0.90 1.29
CA GLU A 42 18.98 0.57 0.38
C GLU A 42 18.77 -0.77 -0.35
N LYS A 43 17.99 -1.68 0.24
CA LYS A 43 17.62 -2.98 -0.36
C LYS A 43 16.36 -2.91 -1.21
N LEU A 44 15.70 -1.75 -1.27
CA LEU A 44 14.55 -1.53 -2.14
C LEU A 44 15.01 -1.48 -3.60
N LYS A 45 14.17 -2.03 -4.47
CA LYS A 45 14.34 -1.82 -5.91
C LYS A 45 14.22 -0.31 -6.17
N LYS A 46 15.08 0.24 -7.04
CA LYS A 46 14.99 1.65 -7.43
C LYS A 46 13.62 1.95 -8.04
N VAL A 47 13.00 3.02 -7.57
CA VAL A 47 11.76 3.57 -8.12
C VAL A 47 12.09 4.29 -9.42
N ALA A 48 11.35 3.98 -10.49
CA ALA A 48 11.59 4.58 -11.79
C ALA A 48 11.24 6.09 -11.75
N LYS A 49 12.02 6.93 -12.44
CA LYS A 49 11.70 8.38 -12.56
C LYS A 49 10.36 8.65 -13.25
N THR A 50 9.75 7.66 -13.88
CA THR A 50 8.42 7.75 -14.51
C THR A 50 7.30 7.22 -13.61
N THR A 51 7.62 6.74 -12.40
CA THR A 51 6.62 6.32 -11.41
C THR A 51 5.80 7.54 -10.98
N ILE A 52 4.48 7.39 -11.06
CA ILE A 52 3.48 8.36 -10.62
C ILE A 52 3.03 8.00 -9.20
N ASP A 53 2.78 6.71 -8.94
CA ASP A 53 2.27 6.24 -7.66
C ASP A 53 3.28 5.29 -6.98
N VAL A 54 3.62 5.56 -5.72
CA VAL A 54 4.36 4.65 -4.85
C VAL A 54 3.39 4.10 -3.81
N LEU A 55 3.18 2.79 -3.82
CA LEU A 55 2.17 2.09 -3.05
C LEU A 55 2.86 1.24 -1.98
N ALA A 56 2.58 1.49 -0.71
CA ALA A 56 3.22 0.79 0.40
C ALA A 56 2.19 0.34 1.45
N PRO A 57 1.99 -0.96 1.66
CA PRO A 57 1.40 -1.47 2.89
C PRO A 57 2.44 -1.39 4.01
N ILE A 58 2.15 -0.69 5.10
CA ILE A 58 3.10 -0.48 6.20
C ILE A 58 2.59 -1.21 7.43
N LEU A 59 3.43 -2.06 8.02
CA LEU A 59 3.15 -2.69 9.31
C LEU A 59 3.60 -1.73 10.41
N LEU A 60 2.64 -1.23 11.19
CA LEU A 60 2.90 -0.43 12.38
C LEU A 60 2.85 -1.34 13.60
N GLU A 61 3.82 -1.17 14.49
CA GLU A 61 3.91 -1.90 15.76
C GLU A 61 3.54 -0.94 16.89
N GLU A 62 2.57 -1.33 17.71
CA GLU A 62 2.33 -0.72 19.00
C GLU A 62 2.57 -1.73 20.12
N LYS A 63 2.72 -1.21 21.34
CA LYS A 63 3.13 -1.91 22.57
C LYS A 63 2.61 -3.35 22.67
N ASP A 64 1.35 -3.59 22.31
CA ASP A 64 0.70 -4.90 22.43
C ASP A 64 0.12 -5.47 21.12
N ALA A 65 0.25 -4.78 19.98
CA ALA A 65 -0.33 -5.22 18.72
C ALA A 65 0.34 -4.61 17.48
N ALA A 66 0.48 -5.40 16.43
CA ALA A 66 0.88 -4.93 15.11
C ALA A 66 -0.31 -4.92 14.14
N TYR A 67 -0.40 -3.92 13.28
CA TYR A 67 -1.48 -3.80 12.30
C TYR A 67 -0.99 -3.12 11.03
N TRP A 68 -1.67 -3.39 9.92
CA TRP A 68 -1.32 -2.84 8.61
C TRP A 68 -2.09 -1.56 8.33
N VAL A 69 -1.39 -0.56 7.80
CA VAL A 69 -1.94 0.66 7.20
C VAL A 69 -1.56 0.74 5.73
N ALA A 70 -2.30 1.53 4.96
CA ALA A 70 -2.00 1.80 3.56
C ALA A 70 -1.40 3.20 3.40
N ALA A 71 -0.24 3.30 2.77
CA ALA A 71 0.33 4.56 2.33
C ALA A 71 0.41 4.61 0.80
N VAL A 72 -0.12 5.70 0.24
CA VAL A 72 -0.12 5.95 -1.20
C VAL A 72 0.51 7.32 -1.41
N THR A 73 1.70 7.34 -2.00
CA THR A 73 2.31 8.59 -2.44
C THR A 73 2.05 8.78 -3.92
N ARG A 74 1.46 9.93 -4.26
CA ARG A 74 1.30 10.36 -5.65
C ARG A 74 2.23 11.53 -5.96
N ARG A 75 2.84 11.45 -7.13
CA ARG A 75 3.59 12.53 -7.75
C ARG A 75 2.69 13.46 -8.55
N PHE A 76 3.01 14.74 -8.52
CA PHE A 76 2.39 15.79 -9.31
C PHE A 76 3.47 16.68 -9.95
N GLY A 77 3.19 17.20 -11.16
CA GLY A 77 4.15 18.02 -11.92
C GLY A 77 4.84 17.29 -13.08
N GLY A 78 5.81 17.94 -13.71
CA GLY A 78 6.49 17.48 -14.93
C GLY A 78 7.68 16.54 -14.72
N VAL A 79 8.37 16.16 -15.80
CA VAL A 79 9.59 15.34 -15.78
C VAL A 79 10.77 16.18 -15.28
N GLY A 80 11.34 15.83 -14.12
CA GLY A 80 12.39 16.61 -13.45
C GLY A 80 12.06 16.72 -11.96
N ARG A 81 12.12 17.94 -11.42
CA ARG A 81 11.66 18.24 -10.06
C ARG A 81 10.13 18.13 -10.00
N PHE A 82 9.61 17.40 -9.02
CA PHE A 82 8.19 17.19 -8.81
C PHE A 82 7.85 17.30 -7.34
N TRP A 83 6.57 17.50 -7.03
CA TRP A 83 6.11 17.40 -5.65
C TRP A 83 5.32 16.13 -5.43
N SER A 84 5.38 15.60 -4.21
CA SER A 84 4.70 14.37 -3.83
C SER A 84 3.78 14.60 -2.65
N MET A 85 2.61 13.98 -2.67
CA MET A 85 1.69 13.97 -1.53
C MET A 85 1.42 12.53 -1.14
N THR A 86 1.57 12.25 0.15
CA THR A 86 1.31 10.93 0.74
C THR A 86 -0.04 10.95 1.42
N THR A 87 -0.88 9.97 1.13
CA THR A 87 -2.13 9.71 1.85
C THR A 87 -2.00 8.41 2.63
N VAL A 88 -2.27 8.48 3.93
CA VAL A 88 -2.23 7.32 4.84
C VAL A 88 -3.65 6.95 5.23
N TYR A 89 -4.03 5.70 4.97
CA TYR A 89 -5.32 5.14 5.36
C TYR A 89 -5.11 4.18 6.52
N ASP A 90 -5.46 4.66 7.72
CA ASP A 90 -5.41 3.88 8.94
C ASP A 90 -6.82 3.45 9.36
N PRO A 91 -7.14 2.14 9.33
CA PRO A 91 -8.45 1.65 9.73
C PRO A 91 -8.69 1.68 11.25
N LEU A 92 -7.66 1.91 12.07
CA LEU A 92 -7.81 2.20 13.50
C LEU A 92 -8.05 3.70 13.78
N GLY A 93 -7.86 4.57 12.77
CA GLY A 93 -8.09 6.01 12.89
C GLY A 93 -7.17 6.71 13.90
N LYS A 94 -5.96 6.20 14.10
CA LYS A 94 -5.00 6.78 15.06
C LYS A 94 -4.25 7.94 14.43
N SER A 95 -3.96 8.95 15.25
CA SER A 95 -3.31 10.18 14.81
C SER A 95 -1.83 9.99 14.48
N ASN A 96 -1.11 9.15 15.23
CA ASN A 96 0.32 8.88 15.04
C ASN A 96 0.64 8.05 13.80
N SER A 97 -0.31 7.26 13.30
CA SER A 97 -0.11 6.43 12.10
C SER A 97 0.34 7.23 10.88
N CYS A 98 -0.09 8.49 10.76
CA CYS A 98 0.33 9.37 9.68
C CYS A 98 1.80 9.75 9.81
N ASP A 99 2.26 10.09 11.01
CA ASP A 99 3.66 10.47 11.26
C ASP A 99 4.57 9.28 10.98
N ASP A 100 4.29 8.13 11.60
CA ASP A 100 5.10 6.91 11.46
C ASP A 100 5.16 6.43 9.99
N ALA A 101 4.01 6.42 9.29
CA ALA A 101 3.97 6.05 7.88
C ALA A 101 4.65 7.11 6.99
N SER A 102 4.54 8.39 7.33
CA SER A 102 5.18 9.47 6.57
C SER A 102 6.71 9.36 6.63
N GLU A 103 7.29 9.00 7.78
CA GLU A 103 8.73 8.83 7.92
C GLU A 103 9.25 7.74 6.98
N VAL A 104 8.56 6.60 6.94
CA VAL A 104 8.88 5.49 6.03
C VAL A 104 8.79 5.95 4.57
N MET A 105 7.67 6.57 4.17
CA MET A 105 7.48 7.02 2.78
C MET A 105 8.48 8.10 2.38
N ASN A 106 8.75 9.06 3.27
CA ASN A 106 9.70 10.13 3.02
C ASN A 106 11.12 9.60 2.85
N SER A 107 11.50 8.59 3.63
CA SER A 107 12.79 7.90 3.47
C SER A 107 12.90 7.24 2.08
N ILE A 108 11.85 6.53 1.64
CA ILE A 108 11.80 5.90 0.32
C ILE A 108 11.93 6.95 -0.80
N LEU A 109 11.18 8.05 -0.71
CA LEU A 109 11.19 9.10 -1.73
C LEU A 109 12.53 9.81 -1.80
N LYS A 110 13.10 10.20 -0.65
CA LYS A 110 14.42 10.85 -0.58
C LYS A 110 15.53 9.93 -1.11
N HIS A 111 15.49 8.65 -0.76
CA HIS A 111 16.47 7.68 -1.26
C HIS A 111 16.42 7.52 -2.79
N ASN A 112 15.21 7.49 -3.37
CA ASN A 112 15.04 7.21 -4.80
C ASN A 112 15.13 8.44 -5.71
N PHE A 113 14.68 9.60 -5.22
CA PHE A 113 14.57 10.81 -6.02
C PHE A 113 15.49 11.95 -5.55
N GLY A 114 16.03 11.89 -4.33
CA GLY A 114 16.96 12.89 -3.82
C GLY A 114 16.36 14.30 -3.85
N THR A 115 17.05 15.22 -4.52
CA THR A 115 16.60 16.62 -4.68
C THR A 115 15.53 16.81 -5.77
N ASP A 116 15.18 15.75 -6.51
CA ASP A 116 14.14 15.82 -7.55
C ASP A 116 12.72 15.79 -6.94
N VAL A 117 12.56 15.55 -5.64
CA VAL A 117 11.25 15.48 -4.97
C VAL A 117 11.06 16.56 -3.89
N ASP A 118 9.98 17.31 -4.00
CA ASP A 118 9.44 18.19 -2.97
C ASP A 118 8.32 17.47 -2.22
N ILE A 119 8.62 17.01 -1.00
CA ILE A 119 7.67 16.26 -0.18
C ILE A 119 6.70 17.23 0.49
N HIS A 120 5.42 17.15 0.15
CA HIS A 120 4.34 17.86 0.83
C HIS A 120 3.84 17.10 2.05
N GLU A 121 3.02 17.79 2.85
CA GLU A 121 2.38 17.23 4.04
C GLU A 121 1.67 15.90 3.74
N THR A 122 1.81 14.97 4.68
CA THR A 122 1.09 13.70 4.65
C THR A 122 -0.32 13.92 5.16
N ILE A 123 -1.31 13.47 4.38
CA ILE A 123 -2.72 13.62 4.73
C ILE A 123 -3.29 12.29 5.23
N SER A 124 -4.10 12.36 6.29
CA SER A 124 -4.90 11.21 6.72
C SER A 124 -6.07 11.00 5.74
N GLY A 125 -6.06 9.88 5.03
CA GLY A 125 -7.20 9.40 4.27
C GLY A 125 -8.27 8.83 5.20
N LYS A 126 -9.54 8.87 4.79
CA LYS A 126 -10.60 8.15 5.50
C LYS A 126 -10.77 6.76 4.92
N THR A 127 -10.93 5.80 5.82
CA THR A 127 -11.23 4.42 5.51
C THR A 127 -12.26 3.90 6.53
N PRO A 128 -13.05 2.86 6.21
CA PRO A 128 -13.96 2.29 7.19
C PRO A 128 -13.21 1.85 8.45
N PRO A 129 -13.84 1.91 9.63
CA PRO A 129 -13.20 1.45 10.86
C PRO A 129 -12.93 -0.06 10.81
N LEU A 130 -11.81 -0.47 11.40
CA LEU A 130 -11.43 -1.87 11.48
C LEU A 130 -12.41 -2.64 12.37
N ILE A 131 -13.03 -3.69 11.82
CA ILE A 131 -13.94 -4.55 12.59
C ILE A 131 -13.15 -5.67 13.29
N LYS A 132 -12.15 -6.25 12.62
CA LYS A 132 -11.34 -7.37 13.13
C LYS A 132 -9.86 -7.06 12.93
N THR A 133 -9.06 -7.18 13.98
CA THR A 133 -7.63 -6.81 13.98
C THR A 133 -6.82 -7.57 12.91
N PHE A 134 -7.10 -8.87 12.73
CA PHE A 134 -6.45 -9.72 11.74
C PHE A 134 -6.80 -9.35 10.28
N ASP A 135 -7.82 -8.52 10.05
CA ASP A 135 -8.21 -8.05 8.71
C ASP A 135 -7.53 -6.72 8.34
N SER A 136 -6.68 -6.12 9.20
CA SER A 136 -5.99 -4.85 8.90
C SER A 136 -5.22 -4.89 7.57
N ALA A 137 -4.61 -6.02 7.23
CA ALA A 137 -3.94 -6.24 5.94
C ALA A 137 -4.91 -6.14 4.74
N ILE A 138 -6.14 -6.65 4.89
CA ILE A 138 -7.18 -6.57 3.85
C ILE A 138 -7.58 -5.13 3.62
N TYR A 139 -7.75 -4.37 4.70
CA TYR A 139 -8.04 -2.94 4.63
C TYR A 139 -6.90 -2.21 3.91
N ALA A 140 -5.64 -2.48 4.27
CA ALA A 140 -4.49 -1.86 3.61
C ALA A 140 -4.47 -2.17 2.09
N ILE A 141 -4.64 -3.44 1.70
CA ILE A 141 -4.70 -3.84 0.29
C ILE A 141 -5.83 -3.10 -0.44
N GLN A 142 -7.04 -3.11 0.11
CA GLN A 142 -8.20 -2.49 -0.53
C GLN A 142 -8.06 -0.97 -0.63
N ASN A 143 -7.56 -0.30 0.41
CA ASN A 143 -7.30 1.14 0.36
C ASN A 143 -6.29 1.49 -0.74
N ILE A 144 -5.20 0.72 -0.87
CA ILE A 144 -4.21 0.92 -1.93
C ILE A 144 -4.84 0.73 -3.31
N ILE A 145 -5.58 -0.36 -3.52
CA ILE A 145 -6.24 -0.65 -4.78
C ILE A 145 -7.24 0.46 -5.14
N CYS A 146 -8.14 0.82 -4.22
CA CYS A 146 -9.15 1.86 -4.45
C CYS A 146 -8.55 3.25 -4.67
N ALA A 147 -7.53 3.64 -3.89
CA ALA A 147 -6.83 4.91 -4.08
C ALA A 147 -6.10 5.00 -5.42
N SER A 148 -5.64 3.85 -5.95
CA SER A 148 -5.00 3.77 -7.27
C SER A 148 -5.98 4.07 -8.42
N PHE A 149 -7.29 3.83 -8.25
CA PHE A 149 -8.31 4.12 -9.27
C PHE A 149 -8.75 5.58 -9.33
N ALA A 150 -8.60 6.31 -8.23
CA ALA A 150 -9.10 7.65 -8.15
C ALA A 150 -8.11 8.65 -8.75
N SER A 151 -8.59 9.63 -9.51
CA SER A 151 -7.75 10.72 -10.05
C SER A 151 -7.14 11.59 -8.96
N LYS A 152 -7.74 11.60 -7.77
CA LYS A 152 -7.22 12.18 -6.51
C LYS A 152 -7.41 11.15 -5.40
N PRO A 153 -6.50 11.05 -4.40
CA PRO A 153 -6.69 10.17 -3.26
C PRO A 153 -8.09 10.44 -2.66
N PRO A 154 -9.00 9.46 -2.68
CA PRO A 154 -10.37 9.69 -2.28
C PRO A 154 -10.37 9.93 -0.77
N ALA A 155 -11.01 11.02 -0.37
CA ALA A 155 -11.13 11.40 1.03
C ALA A 155 -12.13 10.51 1.78
N ASP A 156 -12.91 9.67 1.09
CA ASP A 156 -13.88 8.73 1.68
C ASP A 156 -13.98 7.48 0.81
N LEU A 157 -13.27 6.42 1.20
CA LEU A 157 -13.32 5.13 0.51
C LEU A 157 -14.46 4.29 1.06
N LYS A 158 -15.55 4.16 0.30
CA LYS A 158 -16.59 3.16 0.55
C LYS A 158 -16.10 1.80 0.06
N ILE A 159 -15.34 1.11 0.91
CA ILE A 159 -14.88 -0.25 0.62
C ILE A 159 -15.95 -1.22 1.12
N PRO A 160 -16.68 -1.92 0.24
CA PRO A 160 -17.48 -3.06 0.66
C PRO A 160 -16.53 -4.17 1.14
N LEU A 161 -16.36 -4.27 2.45
CA LEU A 161 -15.45 -5.22 3.08
C LEU A 161 -16.17 -6.52 3.43
N ASP A 162 -16.21 -7.43 2.48
CA ASP A 162 -16.41 -8.85 2.78
C ASP A 162 -15.03 -9.54 2.77
N SER A 163 -14.38 -9.57 3.93
CA SER A 163 -13.01 -10.07 4.06
C SER A 163 -12.86 -11.53 3.65
N ASN A 164 -13.87 -12.36 3.88
CA ASN A 164 -13.84 -13.78 3.51
C ASN A 164 -13.93 -13.96 1.99
N ARG A 165 -14.83 -13.20 1.35
CA ARG A 165 -14.95 -13.21 -0.11
C ARG A 165 -13.66 -12.72 -0.76
N LEU A 166 -13.09 -11.60 -0.30
CA LEU A 166 -11.85 -11.05 -0.85
C LEU A 166 -10.67 -12.03 -0.73
N ARG A 167 -10.54 -12.70 0.41
CA ARG A 167 -9.54 -13.76 0.63
C ARG A 167 -9.65 -14.86 -0.41
N PHE A 168 -10.87 -15.34 -0.69
CA PHE A 168 -11.12 -16.37 -1.69
C PHE A 168 -10.80 -15.90 -3.11
N GLU A 169 -11.26 -14.70 -3.48
CA GLU A 169 -11.00 -14.10 -4.79
C GLU A 169 -9.49 -13.95 -5.05
N TRP A 170 -8.74 -13.42 -4.08
CA TRP A 170 -7.29 -13.27 -4.19
C TRP A 170 -6.54 -14.59 -4.23
N ALA A 171 -6.99 -15.61 -3.48
CA ALA A 171 -6.42 -16.95 -3.57
C ALA A 171 -6.58 -17.54 -4.98
N ALA A 172 -7.77 -17.37 -5.58
CA ALA A 172 -8.04 -17.78 -6.95
C ALA A 172 -7.18 -16.99 -7.96
N ASP A 173 -7.06 -15.68 -7.81
CA ASP A 173 -6.27 -14.82 -8.70
C ASP A 173 -4.78 -15.14 -8.67
N LEU A 174 -4.20 -15.30 -7.48
CA LEU A 174 -2.80 -15.69 -7.32
C LEU A 174 -2.54 -17.08 -7.90
N THR A 175 -3.46 -18.03 -7.71
CA THR A 175 -3.34 -19.37 -8.28
C THR A 175 -3.40 -19.32 -9.81
N ARG A 176 -4.35 -18.57 -10.38
CA ARG A 176 -4.46 -18.38 -11.84
C ARG A 176 -3.19 -17.74 -12.42
N SER A 177 -2.68 -16.69 -11.79
CA SER A 177 -1.44 -16.02 -12.22
C SER A 177 -0.23 -16.96 -12.14
N ALA A 178 -0.11 -17.77 -11.09
CA ALA A 178 0.96 -18.75 -10.95
C ALA A 178 0.89 -19.85 -12.01
N LEU A 179 -0.31 -20.28 -12.41
CA LEU A 179 -0.50 -21.26 -13.48
C LEU A 179 -0.18 -20.67 -14.86
N ALA A 180 -0.61 -19.44 -15.14
CA ALA A 180 -0.37 -18.77 -16.42
C ALA A 180 1.13 -18.52 -16.69
N ASN A 181 1.92 -18.26 -15.64
CA ASN A 181 3.37 -18.04 -15.74
C ASN A 181 4.22 -19.34 -15.74
N LYS A 182 3.59 -20.52 -15.67
CA LYS A 182 4.25 -21.83 -15.80
C LYS A 182 4.17 -22.44 -17.20
N VAL A 183 3.53 -21.74 -18.15
CA VAL A 183 3.44 -22.08 -19.58
C VAL A 183 4.39 -21.18 -20.36
#